data_AF-A0A6M1LLA4-F1
#
_entry.id   AF-A0A6M1LLA4-F1
#
_cell.length_a   1.000
_cell.length_b   1.000
_cell.length_c   1.000
_cell.angle_alpha   90.00
_cell.angle_beta   90.00
_cell.angle_gamma   90.00
#
_symmetry.space_group_name_H-M   'P 1'
#
loop_
_entity.id
_entity.type
_entity.pdbx_description
1 polymer ?
#
loop_
_entity_poly.entity_id
_entity_poly.type
_entity_poly.pdbx_seq_one_letter_code
_entity_poly.pdbx_strand_id
1 'polypeptide(L)'
;MTWPNPARPGEPADANRPWHWVARADDGGAAPLPIGWNGALRAWMVWDGSQISAAEAAQRFTYLGPCLTPEETRAAMAAQATAAEPRGLAALAASAEPPPPPAMIYRKDAVRMHLMIFAGTLVATLFLAEKVVRW
;
A
#
# COMPACT_ATOMS: atom_id res chain seq x y z
N MET A 1 -15.79 8.94 19.00
CA MET A 1 -16.19 9.76 17.83
C MET A 1 -17.30 9.03 17.11
N THR A 2 -18.31 9.77 16.71
CA THR A 2 -19.64 9.26 16.36
C THR A 2 -19.68 8.94 14.88
N TRP A 3 -20.23 7.78 14.55
CA TRP A 3 -20.68 7.50 13.19
C TRP A 3 -21.51 8.66 12.65
N PRO A 4 -21.42 8.97 11.35
CA PRO A 4 -21.91 10.22 10.77
C PRO A 4 -23.41 10.42 11.01
N ASN A 5 -24.18 9.33 11.10
CA ASN A 5 -25.58 9.37 11.46
C ASN A 5 -25.79 8.89 12.92
N PRO A 6 -26.10 9.80 13.87
CA PRO A 6 -26.38 9.40 15.25
C PRO A 6 -27.69 8.60 15.41
N ALA A 7 -28.64 8.75 14.47
CA ALA A 7 -29.87 7.96 14.46
C ALA A 7 -29.68 6.55 13.85
N ARG A 8 -28.59 6.33 13.12
CA ARG A 8 -28.20 5.04 12.53
C ARG A 8 -26.70 4.81 12.68
N PRO A 9 -26.22 4.52 13.90
CA PRO A 9 -24.82 4.22 14.13
C PRO A 9 -24.38 3.06 13.25
N GLY A 10 -23.21 3.18 12.63
CA GLY A 10 -22.68 2.15 11.75
C GLY A 10 -23.05 2.29 10.28
N GLU A 11 -23.87 3.26 9.87
CA GLU A 11 -24.09 3.53 8.45
C GLU A 11 -23.07 4.54 7.90
N PRO A 12 -22.67 4.41 6.62
CA PRO A 12 -21.79 5.39 5.99
C PRO A 12 -22.45 6.77 5.92
N ALA A 13 -21.62 7.81 5.78
CA ALA A 13 -22.11 9.17 5.51
C ALA A 13 -22.78 9.27 4.12
N ASP A 14 -22.31 8.47 3.16
CA ASP A 14 -22.83 8.39 1.80
C ASP A 14 -23.00 6.93 1.39
N ALA A 15 -24.24 6.45 1.37
CA ALA A 15 -24.56 5.06 1.02
C ALA A 15 -24.38 4.74 -0.47
N ASN A 16 -24.17 5.74 -1.33
CA ASN A 16 -23.90 5.53 -2.75
C ASN A 16 -22.42 5.26 -3.03
N ARG A 17 -21.54 5.51 -2.05
CA ARG A 17 -20.11 5.21 -2.15
C ARG A 17 -19.91 3.73 -1.83
N PRO A 18 -19.19 2.98 -2.68
CA PRO A 18 -18.96 1.56 -2.43
C PRO A 18 -17.89 1.32 -1.36
N TRP A 19 -16.97 2.28 -1.14
CA TRP A 19 -15.81 2.12 -0.27
C TRP A 19 -15.68 3.28 0.71
N HIS A 20 -15.36 2.95 1.96
CA HIS A 20 -15.16 3.91 3.04
C HIS A 20 -13.91 3.57 3.85
N TRP A 21 -13.25 4.62 4.30
CA TRP A 21 -12.17 4.54 5.27
C TRP A 21 -12.76 4.40 6.68
N VAL A 22 -12.28 3.39 7.39
CA VAL A 22 -12.50 3.21 8.81
C VAL A 22 -11.18 2.94 9.51
N ALA A 23 -11.13 3.09 10.81
CA ALA A 23 -10.03 2.61 11.64
C ALA A 23 -10.61 1.70 12.72
N ARG A 24 -9.82 0.76 13.27
CA ARG A 24 -10.34 -0.06 14.35
C ARG A 24 -10.54 0.79 15.60
N ALA A 25 -11.57 0.50 16.38
CA ALA A 25 -11.86 1.28 17.58
C ALA A 25 -10.72 1.19 18.63
N ASP A 26 -9.96 0.09 18.63
CA ASP A 26 -8.84 -0.16 19.55
C ASP A 26 -7.52 0.49 19.11
N ASP A 27 -7.38 0.85 17.83
CA ASP A 27 -6.15 1.49 17.29
C ASP A 27 -6.18 3.02 17.38
N GLY A 28 -7.29 3.60 17.84
CA GLY A 28 -7.44 5.05 18.02
C GLY A 28 -7.44 5.86 16.72
N GLY A 29 -7.62 5.25 15.55
CA GLY A 29 -7.55 5.95 14.27
C GLY A 29 -6.21 5.83 13.55
N ALA A 30 -5.25 5.07 14.10
CA ALA A 30 -3.87 5.06 13.59
C ALA A 30 -3.71 4.28 12.27
N ALA A 31 -4.57 3.29 12.02
CA ALA A 31 -4.48 2.42 10.86
C ALA A 31 -5.78 2.49 10.03
N PRO A 32 -5.87 3.39 9.04
CA PRO A 32 -7.03 3.44 8.14
C PRO A 32 -7.08 2.19 7.25
N LEU A 33 -8.26 1.59 7.19
CA LEU A 33 -8.58 0.40 6.42
C LEU A 33 -9.78 0.69 5.52
N PRO A 34 -9.76 0.26 4.25
CA PRO A 34 -10.92 0.38 3.38
C PRO A 34 -11.89 -0.78 3.66
N ILE A 35 -13.16 -0.46 3.87
CA ILE A 35 -14.24 -1.45 3.93
C ILE A 35 -15.36 -1.06 2.95
N GLY A 36 -16.03 -2.07 2.40
CA GLY A 36 -17.07 -1.87 1.40
C GLY A 36 -18.44 -1.72 2.02
N TRP A 37 -19.29 -0.81 1.53
CA TRP A 37 -20.70 -0.75 1.92
C TRP A 37 -21.58 -1.38 0.83
N ASN A 38 -22.43 -2.33 1.22
CA ASN A 38 -23.46 -2.88 0.35
C ASN A 38 -24.81 -2.27 0.72
N GLY A 39 -25.26 -1.28 -0.06
CA GLY A 39 -26.54 -0.60 0.17
C GLY A 39 -27.78 -1.49 0.04
N ALA A 40 -27.72 -2.56 -0.77
CA ALA A 40 -28.85 -3.48 -0.95
C ALA A 40 -29.05 -4.38 0.28
N LEU A 41 -27.96 -4.84 0.89
CA LEU A 41 -27.99 -5.67 2.09
C LEU A 41 -27.90 -4.85 3.39
N ARG A 42 -27.61 -3.55 3.28
CA ARG A 42 -27.30 -2.65 4.40
C ARG A 42 -26.25 -3.24 5.34
N ALA A 43 -25.19 -3.77 4.74
CA ALA A 43 -24.11 -4.48 5.44
C ALA A 43 -22.74 -4.01 4.94
N TRP A 44 -21.74 -4.14 5.81
CA TRP A 44 -20.35 -3.88 5.47
C TRP A 44 -19.65 -5.15 4.99
N MET A 45 -18.85 -5.00 3.96
CA MET A 45 -17.96 -6.01 3.39
C MET A 45 -16.53 -5.74 3.90
N VAL A 46 -16.00 -6.68 4.67
CA VAL A 46 -14.65 -6.62 5.22
C VAL A 46 -13.66 -7.22 4.21
N TRP A 47 -12.37 -6.91 4.34
CA TRP A 47 -11.30 -7.35 3.42
C TRP A 47 -11.12 -8.87 3.36
N ASP A 48 -11.58 -9.60 4.36
CA ASP A 48 -11.59 -11.08 4.42
C ASP A 48 -12.79 -11.68 3.67
N GLY A 49 -13.66 -10.85 3.08
CA GLY A 49 -14.89 -11.25 2.40
C GLY A 49 -16.08 -11.43 3.34
N SER A 50 -15.90 -11.27 4.65
CA SER A 50 -16.97 -11.38 5.63
C SER A 50 -17.94 -10.21 5.53
N GLN A 51 -19.21 -10.49 5.81
CA GLN A 51 -20.26 -9.48 5.95
C GLN A 51 -20.52 -9.20 7.42
N ILE A 52 -20.51 -7.93 7.80
CA ILE A 52 -20.85 -7.50 9.15
C ILE A 52 -21.98 -6.49 9.11
N SER A 53 -22.81 -6.50 10.16
CA SER A 53 -23.93 -5.55 10.27
C SER A 53 -23.42 -4.12 10.55
N ALA A 54 -24.25 -3.11 10.26
CA ALA A 54 -23.96 -1.73 10.66
C ALA A 54 -23.72 -1.62 12.18
N ALA A 55 -24.54 -2.30 13.01
CA ALA A 55 -24.38 -2.27 14.46
C ALA A 55 -23.03 -2.86 14.92
N GLU A 56 -22.59 -3.95 14.31
CA GLU A 56 -21.28 -4.54 14.60
C GLU A 56 -20.14 -3.63 14.14
N ALA A 57 -20.25 -3.05 12.94
CA ALA A 57 -19.27 -2.08 12.47
C ALA A 57 -19.17 -0.88 13.41
N ALA A 58 -20.30 -0.44 13.97
CA ALA A 58 -20.34 0.66 14.93
C ALA A 58 -19.56 0.40 16.22
N GLN A 59 -19.44 -0.86 16.63
CA GLN A 59 -18.69 -1.28 17.81
C GLN A 59 -17.21 -1.49 17.50
N ARG A 60 -16.90 -2.03 16.32
CA ARG A 60 -15.55 -2.46 15.95
C ARG A 60 -14.70 -1.33 15.36
N PHE A 61 -15.34 -0.34 14.74
CA PHE A 61 -14.65 0.64 13.93
C PHE A 61 -15.06 2.09 14.23
N THR A 62 -14.12 2.98 14.02
CA THR A 62 -14.33 4.43 13.92
C THR A 62 -14.42 4.80 12.43
N TYR A 63 -15.48 5.51 12.06
CA TYR A 63 -15.68 5.99 10.69
C TYR A 63 -14.76 7.19 10.39
N LEU A 64 -14.00 7.12 9.29
CA LEU A 64 -13.08 8.18 8.88
C LEU A 64 -13.63 8.99 7.69
N GLY A 65 -14.33 8.35 6.76
CA GLY A 65 -14.91 9.03 5.60
C GLY A 65 -15.07 8.15 4.38
N PRO A 66 -15.72 8.65 3.31
CA PRO A 66 -15.77 7.94 2.03
C PRO A 66 -14.38 7.89 1.37
N CYS A 67 -14.11 6.83 0.61
CA CYS A 67 -12.94 6.81 -0.26
C CYS A 67 -13.11 7.80 -1.42
N LEU A 68 -12.00 8.43 -1.81
CA LEU A 68 -11.97 9.33 -2.97
C LEU A 68 -12.26 8.55 -4.26
N THR A 69 -12.98 9.17 -5.19
CA THR A 69 -13.10 8.66 -6.56
C THR A 69 -11.75 8.77 -7.28
N PRO A 70 -11.57 8.07 -8.42
CA PRO A 70 -10.40 8.27 -9.25
C PRO A 70 -10.19 9.71 -9.73
N GLU A 71 -11.27 10.47 -9.91
CA GLU A 71 -11.21 11.90 -10.29
C GLU A 71 -10.78 12.77 -9.11
N GLU A 72 -11.40 12.57 -7.95
CA GLU A 72 -11.05 13.26 -6.71
C GLU A 72 -9.60 12.97 -6.30
N THR A 73 -9.15 11.72 -6.48
CA THR A 73 -7.77 11.31 -6.21
C THR A 73 -6.81 12.02 -7.15
N ARG A 74 -7.11 12.09 -8.46
CA ARG A 74 -6.27 12.84 -9.42
C ARG A 74 -6.20 14.32 -9.08
N ALA A 75 -7.33 14.94 -8.73
CA ALA A 75 -7.38 16.33 -8.32
C ALA A 75 -6.56 16.59 -7.04
N ALA A 76 -6.68 15.72 -6.03
CA ALA A 76 -5.93 15.81 -4.79
C ALA A 76 -4.41 15.67 -5.02
N MET A 77 -3.99 14.72 -5.85
CA MET A 77 -2.58 14.55 -6.22
C MET A 77 -2.01 15.74 -6.99
N ALA A 78 -2.79 16.32 -7.91
CA ALA A 78 -2.38 17.52 -8.65
C ALA A 78 -2.24 18.76 -7.75
N ALA A 79 -3.14 18.91 -6.77
CA ALA A 79 -3.05 19.98 -5.77
C ALA A 79 -1.81 19.80 -4.88
N GLN A 80 -1.51 18.57 -4.47
CA GLN A 80 -0.33 18.27 -3.65
C GLN A 80 0.98 18.50 -4.42
N ALA A 81 1.04 18.13 -5.71
CA ALA A 81 2.20 18.39 -6.56
C ALA A 81 2.47 19.90 -6.71
N THR A 82 1.43 20.71 -6.87
CA THR A 82 1.54 22.18 -6.92
C THR A 82 2.02 22.76 -5.59
N ALA A 83 1.62 22.18 -4.46
CA ALA A 83 2.08 22.59 -3.14
C ALA A 83 3.53 22.17 -2.82
N ALA A 84 4.04 21.14 -3.53
CA ALA A 84 5.37 20.58 -3.33
C ALA A 84 6.45 21.15 -4.26
N GLU A 85 6.14 22.13 -5.13
CA GLU A 85 7.16 22.82 -5.93
C GLU A 85 8.16 23.54 -5.00
N PRO A 86 9.44 23.14 -4.97
CA PRO A 86 10.43 23.81 -4.14
C PRO A 86 10.81 25.12 -4.83
N ARG A 87 10.29 26.25 -4.32
CA ARG A 87 10.77 27.57 -4.75
C ARG A 87 12.16 27.81 -4.18
N GLY A 88 13.18 27.84 -5.05
CA GLY A 88 14.52 28.33 -4.74
C GLY A 88 15.62 27.26 -4.69
N LEU A 89 16.83 27.67 -4.25
CA LEU A 89 18.09 26.87 -4.23
C LEU A 89 17.96 25.45 -3.62
N ALA A 90 16.93 25.19 -2.82
CA ALA A 90 16.58 23.85 -2.31
C ALA A 90 16.14 22.86 -3.42
N ALA A 91 15.57 23.34 -4.53
CA ALA A 91 15.22 22.52 -5.70
C ALA A 91 16.46 21.94 -6.41
N LEU A 92 17.58 22.68 -6.42
CA LEU A 92 18.86 22.19 -6.94
C LEU A 92 19.52 21.18 -6.00
N ALA A 93 19.29 21.29 -4.69
CA ALA A 93 19.78 20.31 -3.71
C ALA A 93 18.93 19.02 -3.69
N ALA A 94 17.64 19.11 -4.01
CA ALA A 94 16.74 17.96 -4.11
C ALA A 94 16.90 17.14 -5.41
N SER A 95 17.58 17.67 -6.44
CA SER A 95 17.96 16.90 -7.63
C SER A 95 19.24 16.07 -7.43
N ALA A 96 19.92 16.22 -6.29
CA ALA A 96 20.96 15.29 -5.89
C ALA A 96 20.28 13.98 -5.49
N GLU A 97 20.43 12.95 -6.33
CA GLU A 97 19.87 11.63 -6.10
C GLU A 97 20.19 11.16 -4.66
N PRO A 98 19.18 10.79 -3.85
CA PRO A 98 19.44 10.32 -2.49
C PRO A 98 20.29 9.04 -2.56
N PRO A 99 21.31 8.90 -1.70
CA PRO A 99 22.15 7.71 -1.71
C PRO A 99 21.27 6.47 -1.48
N PRO A 100 21.38 5.43 -2.33
CA PRO A 100 20.50 4.27 -2.24
C PRO A 100 20.63 3.61 -0.85
N PRO A 101 19.53 3.16 -0.24
CA PRO A 101 19.55 2.53 1.07
C PRO A 101 20.47 1.29 1.05
N PRO A 102 21.16 0.98 2.16
CA PRO A 102 22.35 0.11 2.22
C PRO A 102 22.17 -1.37 1.87
N ALA A 103 21.08 -1.77 1.21
CA ALA A 103 20.82 -3.14 0.78
C ALA A 103 20.13 -3.28 -0.59
N MET A 104 19.91 -2.20 -1.34
CA MET A 104 19.41 -2.30 -2.71
C MET A 104 20.56 -2.16 -3.71
N ILE A 105 21.15 -3.29 -4.08
CA ILE A 105 22.06 -3.38 -5.22
C ILE A 105 21.24 -3.04 -6.48
N TYR A 106 21.72 -2.10 -7.31
CA TYR A 106 21.06 -1.79 -8.58
C TYR A 106 20.84 -3.06 -9.39
N ARG A 107 19.69 -3.17 -10.07
CA ARG A 107 19.30 -4.37 -10.84
C ARG A 107 20.42 -4.85 -11.77
N LYS A 108 21.18 -3.93 -12.36
CA LYS A 108 22.32 -4.23 -13.24
C LYS A 108 23.46 -4.95 -12.50
N ASP A 109 23.79 -4.49 -11.31
CA ASP A 109 24.84 -5.08 -10.47
C ASP A 109 24.39 -6.41 -9.87
N ALA A 110 23.12 -6.53 -9.49
CA ALA A 110 22.54 -7.80 -9.07
C ALA A 110 22.65 -8.85 -10.18
N VAL A 111 22.25 -8.51 -11.42
CA VAL A 111 22.38 -9.41 -12.58
C VAL A 111 23.83 -9.79 -12.85
N ARG A 112 24.75 -8.83 -12.79
CA ARG A 112 26.19 -9.09 -12.96
C ARG A 112 26.71 -10.07 -11.89
N MET A 113 26.34 -9.90 -10.64
CA MET A 113 26.76 -10.79 -9.55
C MET A 113 26.19 -12.20 -9.73
N HIS A 114 24.92 -12.34 -10.12
CA HIS A 114 24.32 -13.65 -10.37
C HIS A 114 24.99 -14.37 -11.55
N LEU A 115 25.30 -13.66 -12.63
CA LEU A 115 26.04 -14.22 -13.78
C LEU A 115 27.45 -14.69 -13.39
N MET A 116 28.15 -13.93 -12.54
CA MET A 116 29.50 -14.31 -12.08
C MET A 116 29.46 -15.54 -11.18
N ILE A 117 28.50 -15.61 -10.26
CA ILE A 117 28.31 -16.79 -9.40
C ILE A 117 27.98 -18.02 -10.25
N PHE A 118 27.06 -17.88 -11.21
CA PHE A 118 26.69 -18.97 -12.11
C PHE A 118 27.86 -19.45 -12.98
N ALA A 119 28.65 -18.54 -13.55
CA ALA A 119 29.81 -18.91 -14.35
C ALA A 119 30.87 -19.64 -13.49
N GLY A 120 31.11 -19.15 -12.27
CA GLY A 120 32.05 -19.78 -11.34
C GLY A 120 31.62 -21.19 -10.94
N THR A 121 30.34 -21.38 -10.59
CA THR A 121 29.81 -22.71 -10.23
C THR A 121 29.81 -23.66 -11.42
N LEU A 122 29.49 -23.18 -12.63
CA LEU A 122 29.52 -23.99 -13.84
C LEU A 122 30.94 -24.50 -14.13
N VAL A 123 31.94 -23.61 -14.11
CA VAL A 123 33.35 -23.99 -14.35
C VAL A 123 33.85 -24.96 -13.29
N ALA A 124 33.56 -24.70 -12.01
CA ALA A 124 33.95 -25.61 -10.93
C ALA A 124 33.32 -27.00 -11.09
N THR A 125 32.04 -27.06 -11.49
CA THR A 125 31.32 -28.32 -11.70
C THR A 125 31.89 -29.09 -12.89
N LEU A 126 32.18 -28.41 -14.01
CA LEU A 126 32.81 -29.03 -15.18
C LEU A 126 34.21 -29.56 -14.86
N PHE A 127 35.01 -28.80 -14.11
CA PHE A 127 36.34 -29.22 -13.69
C PHE A 127 36.31 -30.42 -12.75
N LEU A 128 35.34 -30.45 -11.82
CA LEU A 128 35.13 -31.60 -10.95
C LEU A 128 34.68 -32.84 -11.75
N ALA A 129 33.76 -32.66 -12.70
CA ALA A 129 33.30 -33.72 -13.59
C ALA A 129 34.45 -34.27 -14.45
N GLU A 130 35.30 -33.41 -15.01
CA GLU A 130 36.48 -33.82 -15.77
C GLU A 130 37.44 -34.66 -14.89
N LYS A 131 37.68 -34.23 -13.65
CA LYS A 131 38.53 -34.99 -12.72
C LYS A 131 37.93 -36.35 -12.34
N VAL A 132 36.61 -36.45 -12.16
CA VAL A 132 35.94 -37.72 -11.83
C VAL A 132 35.93 -38.69 -13.02
N VAL A 133 35.77 -38.19 -14.25
CA VAL A 133 35.73 -39.03 -15.46
C VAL A 133 37.12 -39.49 -15.91
N ARG A 134 38.19 -38.78 -15.53
CA ARG A 134 39.59 -39.14 -15.84
C ARG A 134 40.26 -40.05 -14.80
N TRP A 135 39.53 -40.51 -13.79
CA TRP A 135 39.96 -41.55 -12.85
C TRP A 135 39.38 -42.91 -13.22
#